data_AF-A0A1W1D0I6-F1
#
_entry.id   AF-A0A1W1D0I6-F1
#
_cell.length_a   1.000
_cell.length_b   1.000
_cell.length_c   1.000
_cell.angle_alpha   90.00
_cell.angle_beta   90.00
_cell.angle_gamma   90.00
#
_symmetry.space_group_name_H-M   'P 1'
#
loop_
_entity.id
_entity.type
_entity.pdbx_description
1 polymer ?
#
loop_
_entity_poly.entity_id
_entity_poly.type
_entity_poly.pdbx_seq_one_letter_code
_entity_poly.pdbx_strand_id
1 'polypeptide(L)'
;MNNIDIIVLGLCLVFIFTAFFILYKNRMLKEENHRLEELLRVKNSIIHNYEVSRVVVRKVIDDLSVSDKVIHAIKAGESKDEISKKLTIPLSKIEFIIKVDRLKKHPNS
;
A
#
# COMPACT_ATOMS: atom_id res chain seq x y z
N MET A 1 -12.09 -68.84 8.33
CA MET A 1 -11.59 -67.79 7.41
C MET A 1 -10.53 -68.42 6.54
N ASN A 2 -10.70 -68.36 5.23
CA ASN A 2 -9.69 -68.87 4.30
C ASN A 2 -8.50 -67.89 4.26
N ASN A 3 -7.32 -68.37 3.85
CA ASN A 3 -6.13 -67.53 3.73
C ASN A 3 -6.34 -66.32 2.81
N ILE A 4 -7.24 -66.44 1.82
CA ILE A 4 -7.64 -65.35 0.91
C ILE A 4 -8.38 -64.24 1.66
N ASP A 5 -9.28 -64.59 2.60
CA ASP A 5 -10.05 -63.60 3.37
C ASP A 5 -9.13 -62.74 4.24
N ILE A 6 -8.10 -63.35 4.82
CA ILE A 6 -7.10 -62.67 5.66
C ILE A 6 -6.26 -61.68 4.84
N ILE A 7 -5.85 -62.08 3.63
CA ILE A 7 -5.09 -61.22 2.71
C ILE A 7 -5.93 -60.02 2.27
N VAL A 8 -7.20 -60.25 1.90
CA VAL A 8 -8.13 -59.18 1.50
C VAL A 8 -8.38 -58.21 2.66
N LEU A 9 -8.57 -58.72 3.88
CA LEU A 9 -8.75 -57.88 5.07
C LEU A 9 -7.51 -57.01 5.36
N GLY A 10 -6.31 -57.58 5.21
CA GLY A 10 -5.05 -56.85 5.38
C GLY A 10 -4.88 -55.72 4.36
N LEU A 11 -5.21 -55.98 3.09
CA LEU A 11 -5.20 -54.97 2.02
C LEU A 11 -6.20 -53.84 2.30
N CYS A 12 -7.42 -54.17 2.72
CA CYS A 12 -8.42 -53.17 3.09
C CYS A 12 -7.93 -52.26 4.21
N LEU A 13 -7.29 -52.82 5.26
CA LEU A 13 -6.73 -52.01 6.34
C LEU A 13 -5.64 -51.07 5.85
N VAL A 14 -4.71 -51.54 5.01
CA VAL A 14 -3.66 -50.69 4.43
C VAL A 14 -4.27 -49.54 3.62
N PHE A 15 -5.26 -49.82 2.77
CA PHE A 15 -5.96 -48.78 2.01
C PHE A 15 -6.64 -47.74 2.90
N ILE A 16 -7.30 -48.17 3.97
CA ILE A 16 -7.94 -47.28 4.94
C ILE A 16 -6.88 -46.39 5.60
N PHE A 17 -5.76 -46.96 6.06
CA PHE A 17 -4.68 -46.19 6.68
C PHE A 17 -4.04 -45.19 5.72
N THR A 18 -3.77 -45.60 4.47
CA THR A 18 -3.22 -44.69 3.45
C THR A 18 -4.18 -43.56 3.13
N ALA A 19 -5.48 -43.85 2.96
CA ALA A 19 -6.49 -42.82 2.73
C ALA A 19 -6.56 -41.83 3.90
N PHE A 20 -6.55 -42.32 5.14
CA PHE A 20 -6.58 -41.48 6.33
C PHE A 20 -5.33 -40.58 6.44
N PHE A 21 -4.16 -41.14 6.13
CA PHE A 21 -2.90 -40.39 6.13
C PHE A 21 -2.90 -39.25 5.10
N ILE A 22 -3.36 -39.52 3.87
CA ILE A 22 -3.48 -38.53 2.81
C ILE A 22 -4.48 -37.42 3.22
N LEU A 23 -5.63 -37.79 3.77
CA LEU A 23 -6.62 -36.82 4.24
C LEU A 23 -6.08 -35.93 5.37
N TYR A 24 -5.35 -36.50 6.31
CA TYR A 24 -4.72 -35.75 7.41
C TYR A 24 -3.70 -34.74 6.87
N LYS A 25 -2.79 -35.18 5.99
CA LYS A 25 -1.78 -34.31 5.39
C LYS A 25 -2.41 -33.21 4.53
N ASN A 26 -3.44 -33.52 3.75
CA ASN A 26 -4.16 -32.52 2.96
C ASN A 26 -4.84 -31.46 3.82
N ARG A 27 -5.40 -31.82 4.98
CA ARG A 27 -5.96 -30.84 5.91
C ARG A 27 -4.90 -29.91 6.47
N MET A 28 -3.77 -30.46 6.92
CA MET A 28 -2.64 -29.67 7.43
C MET A 28 -2.08 -28.71 6.36
N LEU A 29 -1.87 -29.19 5.14
CA LEU A 29 -1.39 -28.38 4.02
C LEU A 29 -2.38 -27.28 3.65
N LYS A 30 -3.70 -27.52 3.76
CA LYS A 30 -4.72 -26.50 3.50
C LYS A 30 -4.67 -25.38 4.52
N GLU A 31 -4.46 -25.68 5.80
CA GLU A 31 -4.31 -24.68 6.86
C GLU A 31 -3.04 -23.85 6.69
N GLU A 32 -1.91 -24.48 6.38
CA GLU A 32 -0.65 -23.78 6.10
C GLU A 32 -0.76 -22.87 4.89
N ASN A 33 -1.40 -23.34 3.82
CA ASN A 33 -1.61 -22.54 2.61
C ASN A 33 -2.49 -21.32 2.89
N HIS A 34 -3.53 -21.47 3.72
CA HIS A 34 -4.37 -20.34 4.12
C HIS A 34 -3.60 -19.29 4.92
N ARG A 35 -2.73 -19.72 5.85
CA ARG A 35 -1.86 -18.80 6.61
C ARG A 35 -0.87 -18.06 5.71
N LEU A 36 -0.29 -18.75 4.74
CA LEU A 36 0.60 -18.15 3.74
C LEU A 36 -0.13 -17.09 2.91
N GLU A 37 -1.37 -17.37 2.52
CA GLU A 37 -2.21 -16.45 1.75
C GLU A 37 -2.57 -15.20 2.57
N GLU A 38 -2.93 -15.35 3.84
CA GLU A 38 -3.15 -14.22 4.75
C GLU A 38 -1.89 -13.37 4.93
N LEU A 39 -0.72 -14.01 5.11
CA LEU A 39 0.54 -13.30 5.28
C LEU A 39 0.92 -12.53 4.02
N LEU A 40 0.72 -13.12 2.84
CA LEU A 40 0.89 -12.43 1.56
C LEU A 40 -0.06 -11.24 1.42
N ARG A 41 -1.32 -11.40 1.85
CA ARG A 41 -2.31 -10.32 1.81
C ARG A 41 -1.92 -9.14 2.69
N VAL A 42 -1.50 -9.41 3.94
CA VAL A 42 -1.04 -8.38 4.87
C VAL A 42 0.22 -7.70 4.33
N LYS A 43 1.20 -8.47 3.85
CA LYS A 43 2.43 -7.92 3.27
C LYS A 43 2.13 -7.01 2.08
N ASN A 44 1.27 -7.43 1.16
CA ASN A 44 0.87 -6.62 0.01
C ASN A 44 0.14 -5.34 0.43
N SER A 45 -0.73 -5.42 1.44
CA SER A 45 -1.38 -4.22 1.99
C SER A 45 -0.38 -3.24 2.60
N ILE A 46 0.64 -3.74 3.32
CA ILE A 46 1.69 -2.90 3.91
C ILE A 46 2.52 -2.22 2.81
N ILE A 47 2.92 -2.98 1.79
CA ILE A 47 3.68 -2.43 0.65
C ILE A 47 2.87 -1.35 -0.07
N HIS A 48 1.60 -1.62 -0.35
CA HIS A 48 0.71 -0.64 -0.99
C HIS A 48 0.56 0.63 -0.15
N ASN A 49 0.33 0.50 1.16
CA ASN A 49 0.25 1.65 2.05
C ASN A 49 1.55 2.44 2.10
N TYR A 50 2.70 1.77 2.07
CA TYR A 50 4.00 2.44 2.06
C TYR A 50 4.26 3.17 0.73
N GLU A 51 3.85 2.60 -0.40
CA GLU A 51 3.89 3.27 -1.69
C GLU A 51 2.97 4.48 -1.75
N VAL A 52 1.72 4.35 -1.31
CA VAL A 52 0.77 5.46 -1.21
C VAL A 52 1.32 6.55 -0.30
N SER A 53 1.86 6.19 0.86
CA SER A 53 2.49 7.13 1.79
C SER A 53 3.66 7.87 1.15
N ARG A 54 4.57 7.17 0.45
CA ARG A 54 5.69 7.81 -0.28
C ARG A 54 5.20 8.77 -1.36
N VAL A 55 4.17 8.40 -2.12
CA VAL A 55 3.58 9.28 -3.15
C VAL A 55 2.94 10.51 -2.52
N VAL A 56 2.22 10.36 -1.41
CA VAL A 56 1.63 11.47 -0.67
C VAL A 56 2.71 12.39 -0.11
N VAL A 57 3.73 11.84 0.55
CA VAL A 57 4.85 12.62 1.10
C VAL A 57 5.59 13.36 -0.01
N ARG A 58 5.87 12.71 -1.14
CA ARG A 58 6.52 13.36 -2.28
C ARG A 58 5.69 14.51 -2.83
N LYS A 59 4.38 14.31 -3.00
CA LYS A 59 3.47 15.36 -3.45
C LYS A 59 3.44 16.57 -2.50
N VAL A 60 3.44 16.31 -1.19
CA VAL A 60 3.50 17.38 -0.17
C VAL A 60 4.82 18.13 -0.23
N ILE A 61 5.95 17.43 -0.36
CA ILE A 61 7.27 18.06 -0.49
C ILE A 61 7.33 18.92 -1.77
N ASP A 62 6.83 18.40 -2.89
CA ASP A 62 6.78 19.13 -4.16
C ASP A 62 5.91 20.39 -4.03
N ASP A 63 4.73 20.28 -3.42
CA ASP A 63 3.83 21.43 -3.19
C ASP A 63 4.41 22.47 -2.20
N LEU A 64 5.17 22.02 -1.17
CA LEU A 64 5.90 22.91 -0.27
C LEU A 64 7.05 23.63 -0.98
N SER A 65 7.85 22.90 -1.77
CA SER A 65 8.94 23.48 -2.57
C SER A 65 8.44 24.53 -3.56
N VAL A 66 7.28 24.28 -4.19
CA VAL A 66 6.62 25.26 -5.06
C VAL A 66 6.13 26.47 -4.26
N SER A 67 5.55 26.25 -3.07
CA SER A 67 5.09 27.35 -2.21
C SER A 67 6.23 28.27 -1.79
N ASP A 68 7.36 27.71 -1.36
CA ASP A 68 8.53 28.51 -0.95
C ASP A 68 9.11 29.33 -2.11
N LYS A 69 9.18 28.74 -3.32
CA LYS A 69 9.64 29.43 -4.54
C LYS A 69 8.71 30.59 -4.91
N VAL A 70 7.39 30.40 -4.81
CA VAL A 70 6.40 31.45 -5.07
C VAL A 70 6.56 32.60 -4.08
N ILE A 71 6.68 32.31 -2.79
CA ILE A 71 6.83 33.35 -1.76
C ILE A 71 8.14 34.11 -1.91
N HIS A 72 9.23 33.42 -2.27
CA HIS A 72 10.51 34.07 -2.54
C HIS A 72 10.44 35.00 -3.76
N ALA A 73 9.84 34.57 -4.87
CA ALA A 73 9.70 35.38 -6.08
C ALA A 73 8.84 36.63 -5.84
N ILE A 74 7.78 36.51 -5.05
CA ILE A 74 6.94 37.67 -4.66
C ILE A 74 7.72 38.66 -3.79
N LYS A 75 8.52 38.16 -2.84
CA LYS A 75 9.40 39.03 -2.02
C LYS A 75 10.47 39.74 -2.86
N ALA A 76 10.92 39.10 -3.95
CA ALA A 76 11.85 39.70 -4.91
C ALA A 76 11.19 40.73 -5.85
N GLY A 77 9.87 40.93 -5.77
CA GLY A 77 9.13 41.91 -6.57
C GLY A 77 8.68 41.40 -7.95
N GLU A 78 8.80 40.10 -8.22
CA GLU A 78 8.31 39.51 -9.48
C GLU A 78 6.77 39.59 -9.54
N SER A 79 6.24 39.88 -10.73
CA SER A 79 4.78 39.93 -10.94
C SER A 79 4.17 38.52 -10.93
N LYS A 80 2.90 38.40 -10.53
CA LYS A 80 2.20 37.10 -10.49
C LYS A 80 2.20 36.37 -11.85
N ASP A 81 2.11 37.12 -12.94
CA ASP A 81 2.14 36.60 -14.31
C ASP A 81 3.52 36.03 -14.68
N GLU A 82 4.60 36.70 -14.28
CA GLU A 82 5.96 36.21 -14.49
C GLU A 82 6.23 34.94 -13.69
N ILE A 83 5.77 34.89 -12.43
CA ILE A 83 5.89 33.70 -11.57
C ILE A 83 5.09 32.53 -12.16
N SER A 84 3.88 32.79 -12.67
CA SER A 84 3.02 31.79 -13.31
C SER A 84 3.70 31.15 -14.51
N LYS A 85 4.32 31.96 -15.37
CA LYS A 85 5.08 31.48 -16.54
C LYS A 85 6.36 30.75 -16.13
N LYS A 86 7.13 31.30 -15.19
CA LYS A 86 8.44 30.77 -14.76
C LYS A 86 8.34 29.45 -14.02
N LEU A 87 7.33 29.29 -13.18
CA LEU A 87 7.10 28.08 -12.37
C LEU A 87 6.07 27.13 -13.01
N THR A 88 5.51 27.47 -14.18
CA THR A 88 4.50 26.69 -14.91
C THR A 88 3.33 26.28 -14.00
N ILE A 89 2.82 27.24 -13.22
CA ILE A 89 1.72 27.04 -12.27
C ILE A 89 0.62 28.06 -12.53
N PRO A 90 -0.66 27.68 -12.43
CA PRO A 90 -1.75 28.59 -12.72
C PRO A 90 -1.81 29.74 -11.69
N LEU A 91 -2.23 30.92 -12.16
CA LEU A 91 -2.41 32.11 -11.32
C LEU A 91 -3.25 31.82 -10.06
N SER A 92 -4.32 31.03 -10.19
CA SER A 92 -5.16 30.62 -9.06
C SER A 92 -4.39 29.90 -7.95
N LYS A 93 -3.38 29.08 -8.29
CA LYS A 93 -2.53 28.39 -7.32
C LYS A 93 -1.57 29.35 -6.63
N ILE A 94 -1.03 30.33 -7.36
CA ILE A 94 -0.18 31.40 -6.81
C ILE A 94 -0.96 32.24 -5.80
N GLU A 95 -2.19 32.66 -6.14
CA GLU A 95 -3.04 33.43 -5.22
C GLU A 95 -3.38 32.68 -3.95
N PHE A 96 -3.65 31.37 -4.08
CA PHE A 96 -3.89 30.51 -2.93
C PHE A 96 -2.66 30.43 -2.01
N ILE A 97 -1.47 30.22 -2.56
CA ILE A 97 -0.21 30.17 -1.80
C ILE A 97 0.01 31.49 -1.03
N ILE A 98 -0.22 32.64 -1.69
CA ILE A 98 -0.12 33.96 -1.04
C ILE A 98 -1.12 34.09 0.10
N LYS A 99 -2.37 33.67 -0.11
CA LYS A 99 -3.43 33.75 0.90
C LYS A 99 -3.09 32.91 2.13
N VAL A 100 -2.57 31.70 1.91
CA VAL A 100 -2.12 30.80 2.99
C VAL A 100 -0.93 31.39 3.76
N ASP A 101 0.06 31.96 3.07
CA ASP A 101 1.21 32.61 3.73
C ASP A 101 0.79 33.83 4.56
N ARG A 102 -0.18 34.63 4.08
CA ARG A 102 -0.74 35.76 4.84
C ARG A 102 -1.46 35.29 6.10
N LEU A 103 -2.27 34.24 6.00
CA LEU A 103 -2.96 33.66 7.17
C LEU A 103 -1.98 33.10 8.20
N LYS A 104 -0.84 32.53 7.77
CA LYS A 104 0.22 32.10 8.70
C LYS A 104 0.87 33.27 9.45
N LYS A 105 1.02 34.43 8.81
CA LYS A 105 1.61 35.64 9.41
C LYS A 105 0.61 36.44 10.25
N HIS A 106 -0.67 36.35 9.93
CA HIS A 106 -1.77 36.99 10.65
C HIS A 106 -2.89 35.97 10.89
N PRO A 107 -2.76 35.09 11.91
CA PRO A 107 -3.73 34.03 12.18
C PRO A 107 -5.09 34.55 12.66
N ASN A 108 -5.19 35.81 13.09
CA ASN A 108 -6.43 36.48 13.47
C ASN A 108 -6.39 37.94 13.00
N SER A 109 -7.18 38.29 11.99
CA SER A 109 -7.73 39.64 11.80
C SER A 109 -9.18 39.53 11.37
#